data_AF-A0A5C8MPK9-F1
#
_entry.id   AF-A0A5C8MPK9-F1
#
_cell.length_a   1.000
_cell.length_b   1.000
_cell.length_c   1.000
_cell.angle_alpha   90.00
_cell.angle_beta   90.00
_cell.angle_gamma   90.00
#
_symmetry.space_group_name_H-M   'P 1'
#
loop_
_entity.id
_entity.type
_entity.pdbx_description
1 polymer ?
#
loop_
_entity_poly.entity_id
_entity_poly.type
_entity_poly.pdbx_seq_one_letter_code
_entity_poly.pdbx_strand_id
1 'polypeptide(L)'
;MVWEDLKQKFNQLKEKTQKKIMAQFFRIVDVESQSLSKDQNGNFTPYLQKGQVVKVYFVGLGAVIDSPHYAVVWDAHPKNEHIVVLPLTSKTRAGKGYFEIGPIDGLPAVSHVVKANQPQSVSRKSVKIWTKKDNNGNNVVITLNETQLNKTEELFRISQLGEPTLVKVLTKNIGLLVPITESAVYYDDLHKPVHYFLMGNQLYYKIKADADPKLIELV
;
A
#
# COMPACT_ATOMS: atom_id res chain seq x y z
N MET A 1 -37.50 -15.42 -10.89
CA MET A 1 -36.68 -16.17 -11.88
C MET A 1 -35.20 -16.15 -11.53
N VAL A 2 -34.61 -14.99 -11.17
CA VAL A 2 -33.17 -14.88 -10.84
C VAL A 2 -32.76 -15.63 -9.54
N TRP A 3 -33.63 -15.63 -8.51
CA TRP A 3 -33.30 -16.22 -7.21
C TRP A 3 -33.16 -17.75 -7.22
N GLU A 4 -34.07 -18.46 -7.91
CA GLU A 4 -34.02 -19.92 -7.98
C GLU A 4 -32.82 -20.44 -8.77
N ASP A 5 -32.47 -19.77 -9.89
CA ASP A 5 -31.25 -20.08 -10.64
C ASP A 5 -29.98 -19.82 -9.80
N LEU A 6 -29.94 -18.70 -9.06
CA LEU A 6 -28.83 -18.40 -8.16
C LEU A 6 -28.71 -19.46 -7.06
N LYS A 7 -29.84 -19.87 -6.46
CA LYS A 7 -29.89 -20.89 -5.41
C LYS A 7 -29.41 -22.24 -5.92
N GLN A 8 -29.83 -22.63 -7.13
CA GLN A 8 -29.36 -23.86 -7.76
C GLN A 8 -27.84 -23.83 -8.00
N LYS A 9 -27.32 -22.75 -8.59
CA LYS A 9 -25.88 -22.57 -8.83
C LYS A 9 -25.09 -22.57 -7.53
N PHE A 10 -25.58 -21.88 -6.50
CA PHE A 10 -24.94 -21.82 -5.19
C PHE A 10 -24.87 -23.20 -4.52
N ASN A 11 -25.95 -23.97 -4.57
CA ASN A 11 -26.02 -25.31 -3.97
C ASN A 11 -25.10 -26.33 -4.67
N GLN A 12 -24.73 -26.10 -5.93
CA GLN A 12 -23.75 -26.93 -6.66
C GLN A 12 -22.30 -26.64 -6.27
N LEU A 13 -22.02 -25.53 -5.57
CA LEU A 13 -20.66 -25.18 -5.15
C LEU A 13 -20.20 -26.05 -3.97
N LYS A 14 -18.87 -26.20 -3.84
CA LYS A 14 -18.26 -26.78 -2.64
C LYS A 14 -18.63 -25.95 -1.40
N GLU A 15 -18.87 -26.62 -0.28
CA GLU A 15 -19.28 -25.99 0.99
C GLU A 15 -18.35 -24.83 1.42
N LYS A 16 -17.03 -24.99 1.24
CA LYS A 16 -16.05 -23.93 1.52
C LYS A 16 -16.31 -22.67 0.67
N THR A 17 -16.66 -22.85 -0.60
CA THR A 17 -16.97 -21.75 -1.51
C THR A 17 -18.29 -21.09 -1.15
N GLN A 18 -19.30 -21.89 -0.78
CA GLN A 18 -20.59 -21.39 -0.29
C GLN A 18 -20.41 -20.49 0.94
N LYS A 19 -19.69 -20.97 1.96
CA LYS A 19 -19.36 -20.20 3.17
C LYS A 19 -18.64 -18.89 2.84
N LYS A 20 -17.68 -18.93 1.91
CA LYS A 20 -16.96 -17.74 1.44
C LYS A 20 -17.91 -16.72 0.82
N ILE A 21 -18.75 -17.14 -0.13
CA ILE A 21 -19.70 -16.28 -0.84
C ILE A 21 -20.73 -15.68 0.14
N MET A 22 -21.25 -16.46 1.09
CA MET A 22 -22.17 -15.93 2.09
C MET A 22 -21.50 -14.87 2.97
N ALA A 23 -20.26 -15.12 3.42
CA ALA A 23 -19.50 -14.13 4.19
C ALA A 23 -19.22 -12.85 3.38
N GLN A 24 -18.96 -12.97 2.08
CA GLN A 24 -18.85 -11.82 1.17
C GLN A 24 -20.16 -11.05 1.08
N PHE A 25 -21.27 -11.75 0.87
CA PHE A 25 -22.59 -11.15 0.75
C PHE A 25 -22.98 -10.38 2.01
N PHE A 26 -22.78 -10.96 3.20
CA PHE A 26 -23.00 -10.23 4.46
C PHE A 26 -22.15 -8.97 4.57
N ARG A 27 -20.85 -9.03 4.17
CA ARG A 27 -20.01 -7.82 4.15
C ARG A 27 -20.52 -6.77 3.17
N ILE A 28 -21.00 -7.16 1.99
CA ILE A 28 -21.60 -6.23 1.03
C ILE A 28 -22.80 -5.52 1.67
N VAL A 29 -23.71 -6.30 2.27
CA VAL A 29 -24.89 -5.75 2.97
C VAL A 29 -24.48 -4.81 4.09
N ASP A 30 -23.51 -5.21 4.93
CA ASP A 30 -22.99 -4.38 6.03
C ASP A 30 -22.42 -3.05 5.52
N VAL A 31 -21.62 -3.09 4.45
CA VAL A 31 -21.01 -1.90 3.85
C VAL A 31 -22.08 -1.01 3.21
N GLU A 32 -22.99 -1.56 2.41
CA GLU A 32 -24.03 -0.77 1.74
C GLU A 32 -25.02 -0.13 2.70
N SER A 33 -25.26 -0.78 3.86
CA SER A 33 -26.11 -0.25 4.92
C SER A 33 -25.53 0.95 5.66
N GLN A 34 -24.22 1.23 5.51
CA GLN A 34 -23.60 2.36 6.18
C GLN A 34 -23.96 3.68 5.49
N SER A 35 -24.28 4.69 6.31
CA SER A 35 -24.43 6.06 5.85
C SER A 35 -23.09 6.80 5.91
N LEU A 36 -22.91 7.73 4.98
CA LEU A 36 -21.78 8.66 4.99
C LEU A 36 -22.26 10.04 5.40
N SER A 37 -21.48 10.70 6.24
CA SER A 37 -21.72 12.07 6.65
C SER A 37 -20.96 13.03 5.74
N LYS A 38 -21.55 14.20 5.47
CA LYS A 38 -20.90 15.32 4.79
C LYS A 38 -21.00 16.58 5.65
N ASP A 39 -20.00 17.42 5.57
CA ASP A 39 -20.07 18.77 6.16
C ASP A 39 -20.84 19.74 5.26
N GLN A 40 -20.93 21.00 5.70
CA GLN A 40 -21.62 22.08 4.97
C GLN A 40 -21.00 22.38 3.60
N ASN A 41 -19.72 22.02 3.38
CA ASN A 41 -19.01 22.21 2.12
C ASN A 41 -19.13 21.00 1.18
N GLY A 42 -19.90 19.99 1.56
CA GLY A 42 -20.09 18.75 0.81
C GLY A 42 -18.93 17.77 0.91
N ASN A 43 -17.99 17.98 1.84
CA ASN A 43 -16.86 17.08 2.07
C ASN A 43 -17.29 15.93 2.99
N PHE A 44 -16.84 14.72 2.68
CA PHE A 44 -17.08 13.55 3.52
C PHE A 44 -16.37 13.67 4.86
N THR A 45 -17.10 13.40 5.94
CA THR A 45 -16.58 13.35 7.31
C THR A 45 -16.70 11.93 7.88
N PRO A 46 -15.72 11.46 8.66
CA PRO A 46 -14.45 12.12 9.00
C PRO A 46 -13.49 12.24 7.80
N TYR A 47 -12.68 13.30 7.81
CA TYR A 47 -11.63 13.51 6.82
C TYR A 47 -10.56 12.43 6.94
N LEU A 48 -10.13 11.89 5.80
CA LEU A 48 -9.06 10.88 5.72
C LEU A 48 -7.85 11.50 5.04
N GLN A 49 -6.67 11.21 5.56
CA GLN A 49 -5.41 11.76 5.07
C GLN A 49 -4.46 10.65 4.60
N LYS A 50 -3.62 10.96 3.62
CA LYS A 50 -2.56 10.05 3.17
C LYS A 50 -1.68 9.66 4.37
N GLY A 51 -1.33 8.38 4.47
CA GLY A 51 -0.54 7.83 5.56
C GLY A 51 -1.35 7.41 6.80
N GLN A 52 -2.64 7.75 6.87
CA GLN A 52 -3.52 7.26 7.94
C GLN A 52 -3.78 5.76 7.81
N VAL A 53 -3.77 5.04 8.92
CA VAL A 53 -4.09 3.62 8.99
C VAL A 53 -5.57 3.45 9.34
N VAL A 54 -6.25 2.64 8.53
CA VAL A 54 -7.68 2.35 8.66
C VAL A 54 -7.93 0.86 8.61
N LYS A 55 -9.08 0.43 9.13
CA LYS A 55 -9.57 -0.95 8.96
C LYS A 55 -10.60 -0.95 7.83
N VAL A 56 -10.33 -1.71 6.79
CA VAL A 56 -11.16 -1.79 5.58
C VAL A 56 -11.84 -3.14 5.50
N TYR A 57 -13.14 -3.15 5.23
CA TYR A 57 -13.95 -4.35 5.02
C TYR A 57 -13.91 -4.74 3.54
N PHE A 58 -12.80 -5.36 3.12
CA PHE A 58 -12.62 -5.74 1.73
C PHE A 58 -13.63 -6.82 1.28
N VAL A 59 -14.12 -6.65 0.06
CA VAL A 59 -14.94 -7.62 -0.67
C VAL A 59 -14.19 -7.94 -1.96
N GLY A 60 -13.44 -9.03 -1.95
CA GLY A 60 -12.53 -9.40 -3.02
C GLY A 60 -12.97 -10.66 -3.76
N LEU A 61 -12.71 -10.70 -5.07
CA LEU A 61 -12.92 -11.89 -5.89
C LEU A 61 -11.58 -12.54 -6.24
N GLY A 62 -11.56 -13.87 -6.36
CA GLY A 62 -10.36 -14.63 -6.70
C GLY A 62 -9.21 -14.44 -5.69
N ALA A 63 -8.07 -13.94 -6.18
CA ALA A 63 -6.85 -13.72 -5.40
C ALA A 63 -6.79 -12.33 -4.72
N VAL A 64 -7.81 -11.49 -4.91
CA VAL A 64 -7.93 -10.19 -4.25
C VAL A 64 -8.24 -10.40 -2.76
N ILE A 65 -7.75 -9.49 -1.92
CA ILE A 65 -8.01 -9.51 -0.48
C ILE A 65 -9.52 -9.46 -0.24
N ASP A 66 -10.02 -10.38 0.58
CA ASP A 66 -11.44 -10.63 0.75
C ASP A 66 -11.82 -10.89 2.22
N SER A 67 -11.42 -9.95 3.07
CA SER A 67 -11.73 -9.95 4.50
C SER A 67 -11.38 -8.61 5.13
N PRO A 68 -11.89 -8.31 6.33
CA PRO A 68 -11.46 -7.13 7.08
C PRO A 68 -9.94 -7.10 7.26
N HIS A 69 -9.30 -6.01 6.87
CA HIS A 69 -7.85 -5.87 6.92
C HIS A 69 -7.42 -4.43 7.19
N TYR A 70 -6.24 -4.26 7.79
CA TYR A 70 -5.66 -2.92 7.91
C TYR A 70 -5.10 -2.46 6.56
N ALA A 71 -5.22 -1.17 6.30
CA ALA A 71 -4.70 -0.54 5.10
C ALA A 71 -4.25 0.90 5.42
N VAL A 72 -3.34 1.40 4.60
CA VAL A 72 -2.89 2.80 4.64
C VAL A 72 -3.69 3.56 3.59
N VAL A 73 -4.28 4.68 3.98
CA VAL A 73 -4.90 5.63 3.06
C VAL A 73 -3.80 6.21 2.16
N TRP A 74 -3.97 6.08 0.85
CA TRP A 74 -3.00 6.54 -0.14
C TRP A 74 -3.44 7.82 -0.81
N ASP A 75 -4.70 7.86 -1.23
CA ASP A 75 -5.36 9.04 -1.77
C ASP A 75 -6.81 9.06 -1.29
N ALA A 76 -7.28 10.23 -0.87
CA ALA A 76 -8.61 10.39 -0.30
C ALA A 76 -9.13 11.81 -0.51
N HIS A 77 -9.49 12.14 -1.76
CA HIS A 77 -10.11 13.42 -2.05
C HIS A 77 -11.37 13.66 -1.19
N PRO A 78 -11.52 14.81 -0.51
CA PRO A 78 -12.59 15.04 0.46
C PRO A 78 -14.01 14.88 -0.08
N LYS A 79 -14.21 15.13 -1.38
CA LYS A 79 -15.52 15.04 -2.04
C LYS A 79 -15.81 13.70 -2.70
N ASN A 80 -14.83 12.79 -2.77
CA ASN A 80 -14.99 11.50 -3.45
C ASN A 80 -15.44 10.44 -2.45
N GLU A 81 -16.44 9.65 -2.83
CA GLU A 81 -16.95 8.55 -1.99
C GLU A 81 -15.99 7.36 -1.97
N HIS A 82 -15.20 7.17 -3.03
CA HIS A 82 -14.14 6.19 -3.06
C HIS A 82 -12.80 6.81 -2.66
N ILE A 83 -11.94 6.01 -2.04
CA ILE A 83 -10.57 6.35 -1.70
C ILE A 83 -9.63 5.25 -2.19
N VAL A 84 -8.36 5.56 -2.35
CA VAL A 84 -7.32 4.58 -2.65
C VAL A 84 -6.62 4.18 -1.36
N VAL A 85 -6.51 2.87 -1.13
CA VAL A 85 -5.80 2.31 0.02
C VAL A 85 -4.74 1.31 -0.43
N LEU A 86 -3.66 1.23 0.36
CA LEU A 86 -2.64 0.19 0.24
C LEU A 86 -2.82 -0.81 1.39
N PRO A 87 -3.22 -2.06 1.11
CA PRO A 87 -3.41 -3.06 2.15
C PRO A 87 -2.12 -3.39 2.89
N LEU A 88 -2.21 -3.59 4.20
CA LEU A 88 -1.09 -4.06 5.03
C LEU A 88 -1.05 -5.59 5.08
N THR A 89 0.01 -6.17 5.62
CA THR A 89 0.03 -7.55 6.11
C THR A 89 1.13 -7.72 7.15
N SER A 90 0.90 -8.52 8.18
CA SER A 90 1.93 -8.94 9.15
C SER A 90 2.74 -10.14 8.66
N LYS A 91 2.38 -10.73 7.52
CA LYS A 91 3.08 -11.89 6.96
C LYS A 91 4.31 -11.42 6.18
N THR A 92 5.46 -11.45 6.83
CA THR A 92 6.74 -11.26 6.19
C THR A 92 7.13 -12.55 5.43
N ARG A 93 7.80 -12.41 4.28
CA ARG A 93 8.41 -13.56 3.60
C ARG A 93 9.91 -13.52 3.91
N ALA A 94 10.48 -14.67 4.29
CA ALA A 94 11.92 -14.79 4.49
C ALA A 94 12.68 -14.26 3.25
N GLY A 95 13.72 -13.45 3.47
CA GLY A 95 14.51 -12.83 2.40
C GLY A 95 13.86 -11.64 1.68
N LYS A 96 12.71 -11.14 2.15
CA LYS A 96 12.00 -9.99 1.56
C LYS A 96 11.78 -8.82 2.53
N GLY A 97 12.65 -8.68 3.53
CA GLY A 97 12.56 -7.65 4.57
C GLY A 97 12.59 -6.20 4.05
N TYR A 98 13.07 -5.96 2.83
CA TYR A 98 13.08 -4.64 2.20
C TYR A 98 11.68 -4.08 1.86
N PHE A 99 10.64 -4.93 1.88
CA PHE A 99 9.24 -4.52 1.74
C PHE A 99 8.56 -4.19 3.07
N GLU A 100 9.25 -4.39 4.19
CA GLU A 100 8.73 -4.09 5.51
C GLU A 100 8.85 -2.59 5.79
N ILE A 101 7.83 -2.05 6.45
CA ILE A 101 7.82 -0.69 7.00
C ILE A 101 7.96 -0.71 8.53
N GLY A 102 8.26 -1.88 9.10
CA GLY A 102 8.47 -2.06 10.54
C GLY A 102 7.18 -2.00 11.38
N PRO A 103 7.31 -1.83 12.70
CA PRO A 103 6.17 -1.76 13.61
C PRO A 103 5.37 -0.47 13.39
N ILE A 104 4.04 -0.59 13.35
CA ILE A 104 3.14 0.56 13.31
C ILE A 104 2.54 0.70 14.70
N ASP A 105 2.77 1.83 15.34
CA ASP A 105 2.26 2.07 16.68
C ASP A 105 0.73 2.04 16.71
N GLY A 106 0.15 1.27 17.64
CA GLY A 106 -1.28 0.99 17.72
C GLY A 106 -1.76 -0.23 16.91
N LEU A 107 -0.87 -0.95 16.23
CA LEU A 107 -1.14 -2.27 15.64
C LEU A 107 -0.42 -3.38 16.40
N PRO A 108 -0.99 -4.61 16.46
CA PRO A 108 -0.48 -5.68 17.32
C PRO A 108 0.79 -6.37 16.82
N ALA A 109 1.17 -6.21 15.54
CA ALA A 109 2.31 -6.92 14.97
C ALA A 109 3.61 -6.11 15.05
N VAL A 110 4.72 -6.82 15.26
CA VAL A 110 6.07 -6.22 15.38
C VAL A 110 6.63 -5.70 14.04
N SER A 111 6.06 -6.14 12.92
CA SER A 111 6.41 -5.64 11.59
C SER A 111 5.22 -5.75 10.65
N HIS A 112 5.15 -4.82 9.70
CA HIS A 112 4.12 -4.77 8.67
C HIS A 112 4.76 -4.58 7.30
N VAL A 113 4.16 -5.23 6.30
CA VAL A 113 4.48 -5.07 4.89
C VAL A 113 3.33 -4.32 4.23
N VAL A 114 3.64 -3.31 3.43
CA VAL A 114 2.65 -2.67 2.56
C VAL A 114 2.57 -3.42 1.24
N LYS A 115 1.37 -3.83 0.85
CA LYS A 115 1.11 -4.43 -0.47
C LYS A 115 0.98 -3.35 -1.54
N ALA A 116 2.06 -2.62 -1.77
CA ALA A 116 2.10 -1.52 -2.73
C ALA A 116 1.79 -1.96 -4.17
N ASN A 117 1.98 -3.24 -4.48
CA ASN A 117 1.64 -3.86 -5.76
C ASN A 117 0.14 -4.19 -5.93
N GLN A 118 -0.70 -3.94 -4.92
CA GLN A 118 -2.14 -4.21 -4.93
C GLN A 118 -2.91 -3.00 -4.35
N PRO A 119 -2.76 -1.79 -4.90
CA PRO A 119 -3.61 -0.67 -4.51
C PRO A 119 -5.07 -1.01 -4.81
N GLN A 120 -5.97 -0.60 -3.91
CA GLN A 120 -7.41 -0.84 -4.08
C GLN A 120 -8.18 0.45 -3.93
N SER A 121 -9.09 0.69 -4.86
CA SER A 121 -10.15 1.70 -4.69
C SER A 121 -11.27 1.08 -3.85
N VAL A 122 -11.62 1.71 -2.75
CA VAL A 122 -12.66 1.23 -1.83
C VAL A 122 -13.63 2.35 -1.48
N SER A 123 -14.90 2.03 -1.27
CA SER A 123 -15.88 3.00 -0.76
C SER A 123 -15.54 3.39 0.67
N ARG A 124 -15.72 4.67 1.02
CA ARG A 124 -15.61 5.18 2.41
C ARG A 124 -16.53 4.42 3.37
N LYS A 125 -17.66 3.88 2.89
CA LYS A 125 -18.57 3.03 3.69
C LYS A 125 -17.90 1.75 4.20
N SER A 126 -16.87 1.26 3.50
CA SER A 126 -16.12 0.07 3.90
C SER A 126 -14.99 0.36 4.90
N VAL A 127 -14.79 1.63 5.26
CA VAL A 127 -13.64 2.10 6.03
C VAL A 127 -14.08 2.43 7.45
N LYS A 128 -13.41 1.81 8.44
CA LYS A 128 -13.50 2.20 9.84
C LYS A 128 -12.20 2.86 10.28
N ILE A 129 -12.30 4.04 10.89
CA ILE A 129 -11.16 4.70 11.51
C ILE A 129 -10.62 3.80 12.62
N TRP A 130 -9.31 3.57 12.59
CA TRP A 130 -8.60 2.86 13.63
C TRP A 130 -7.85 3.87 14.51
N THR A 131 -8.00 3.75 15.83
CA THR A 131 -7.42 4.69 16.79
C THR A 131 -6.63 3.94 17.87
N LYS A 132 -5.59 4.57 18.39
CA LYS A 132 -4.90 4.17 19.62
C LYS A 132 -5.17 5.18 20.74
N LYS A 133 -4.82 4.81 21.97
CA LYS A 133 -4.82 5.73 23.11
C LYS A 133 -3.51 6.51 23.13
N ASP A 134 -3.59 7.82 23.31
CA ASP A 134 -2.41 8.66 23.62
C ASP A 134 -2.07 8.60 25.13
N ASN A 135 -1.00 9.30 25.53
CA ASN A 135 -0.56 9.38 26.93
C ASN A 135 -1.61 9.99 27.87
N ASN A 136 -2.58 10.72 27.33
CA ASN A 136 -3.66 11.37 28.08
C ASN A 136 -4.96 10.55 28.05
N GLY A 137 -4.96 9.35 27.43
CA GLY A 137 -6.13 8.49 27.31
C GLY A 137 -7.11 8.88 26.20
N ASN A 138 -6.77 9.83 25.33
CA ASN A 138 -7.58 10.23 24.18
C ASN A 138 -7.41 9.25 23.03
N ASN A 139 -8.46 9.08 22.21
CA ASN A 139 -8.38 8.31 20.98
C ASN A 139 -7.73 9.16 19.90
N VAL A 140 -6.56 8.75 19.43
CA VAL A 140 -5.84 9.38 18.32
C VAL A 140 -5.80 8.45 17.12
N VAL A 141 -5.95 9.02 15.93
CA VAL A 141 -5.83 8.27 14.68
C VAL A 141 -4.42 7.71 14.55
N ILE A 142 -4.31 6.49 14.01
CA ILE A 142 -3.00 5.90 13.74
C ILE A 142 -2.54 6.37 12.36
N THR A 143 -1.32 6.86 12.29
CA THR A 143 -0.68 7.33 11.05
C THR A 143 0.71 6.71 10.94
N LEU A 144 1.15 6.48 9.71
CA LEU A 144 2.55 6.17 9.45
C LEU A 144 3.43 7.36 9.86
N ASN A 145 4.59 7.08 10.45
CA ASN A 145 5.61 8.11 10.61
C ASN A 145 6.27 8.45 9.26
N GLU A 146 7.08 9.50 9.23
CA GLU A 146 7.70 9.98 7.99
C GLU A 146 8.58 8.90 7.31
N THR A 147 9.40 8.19 8.07
CA THR A 147 10.24 7.09 7.55
C THR A 147 9.39 5.99 6.91
N GLN A 148 8.28 5.61 7.55
CA GLN A 148 7.35 4.61 7.05
C GLN A 148 6.62 5.06 5.80
N LEU A 149 6.20 6.33 5.76
CA LEU A 149 5.52 6.91 4.61
C LEU A 149 6.47 7.00 3.41
N ASN A 150 7.69 7.50 3.61
CA ASN A 150 8.74 7.52 2.60
C ASN A 150 9.04 6.11 2.07
N LYS A 151 9.15 5.13 2.97
CA LYS A 151 9.38 3.73 2.54
C LYS A 151 8.20 3.20 1.73
N THR A 152 6.98 3.52 2.13
CA THR A 152 5.77 3.13 1.39
C THR A 152 5.75 3.76 -0.01
N GLU A 153 6.16 5.02 -0.14
CA GLU A 153 6.33 5.70 -1.44
C GLU A 153 7.38 5.04 -2.32
N GLU A 154 8.54 4.67 -1.78
CA GLU A 154 9.54 3.91 -2.53
C GLU A 154 8.96 2.60 -3.09
N LEU A 155 8.25 1.84 -2.25
CA LEU A 155 7.63 0.58 -2.66
C LEU A 155 6.54 0.78 -3.72
N PHE A 156 5.76 1.86 -3.62
CA PHE A 156 4.76 2.22 -4.61
C PHE A 156 5.41 2.56 -5.95
N ARG A 157 6.47 3.38 -5.96
CA ARG A 157 7.20 3.74 -7.18
C ARG A 157 7.81 2.53 -7.89
N ILE A 158 8.43 1.63 -7.14
CA ILE A 158 8.97 0.38 -7.69
C ILE A 158 7.86 -0.49 -8.30
N SER A 159 6.74 -0.64 -7.58
CA SER A 159 5.71 -1.64 -7.94
C SER A 159 4.64 -1.16 -8.90
N GLN A 160 4.30 0.13 -8.90
CA GLN A 160 3.20 0.70 -9.70
C GLN A 160 3.71 1.62 -10.81
N LEU A 161 4.82 2.33 -10.60
CA LEU A 161 5.41 3.20 -11.63
C LEU A 161 6.53 2.49 -12.41
N GLY A 162 6.92 1.28 -11.99
CA GLY A 162 7.93 0.48 -12.67
C GLY A 162 9.34 1.03 -12.56
N GLU A 163 9.58 1.93 -11.62
CA GLU A 163 10.89 2.55 -11.44
C GLU A 163 11.94 1.51 -11.03
N PRO A 164 13.13 1.51 -11.68
CA PRO A 164 14.18 0.58 -11.32
C PRO A 164 14.81 0.98 -9.99
N THR A 165 15.23 -0.02 -9.22
CA THR A 165 16.13 0.23 -8.09
C THR A 165 17.54 0.49 -8.58
N LEU A 166 18.36 1.19 -7.79
CA LEU A 166 19.75 1.44 -8.17
C LEU A 166 20.52 0.13 -8.44
N VAL A 167 20.33 -0.91 -7.63
CA VAL A 167 20.94 -2.23 -7.88
C VAL A 167 20.53 -2.81 -9.23
N LYS A 168 19.26 -2.62 -9.65
CA LYS A 168 18.80 -3.07 -10.97
C LYS A 168 19.48 -2.26 -12.08
N VAL A 169 19.65 -0.95 -11.88
CA VAL A 169 20.37 -0.10 -12.82
C VAL A 169 21.80 -0.60 -13.01
N LEU A 170 22.53 -0.76 -11.90
CA LEU A 170 23.93 -1.19 -11.89
C LEU A 170 24.13 -2.61 -12.46
N THR A 171 23.17 -3.50 -12.30
CA THR A 171 23.33 -4.91 -12.71
C THR A 171 22.74 -5.24 -14.07
N LYS A 172 21.80 -4.44 -14.59
CA LYS A 172 21.03 -4.78 -15.79
C LYS A 172 20.89 -3.66 -16.80
N ASN A 173 21.03 -2.39 -16.41
CA ASN A 173 20.68 -1.27 -17.29
C ASN A 173 21.90 -0.48 -17.80
N ILE A 174 23.08 -0.65 -17.22
CA ILE A 174 24.32 0.05 -17.64
C ILE A 174 25.22 -0.79 -18.56
N GLY A 175 24.76 -1.97 -19.00
CA GLY A 175 25.52 -2.83 -19.90
C GLY A 175 26.66 -3.57 -19.21
N LEU A 176 27.86 -3.50 -19.80
CA LEU A 176 29.09 -4.12 -19.27
C LEU A 176 29.89 -3.19 -18.34
N LEU A 177 29.42 -1.95 -18.15
CA LEU A 177 30.09 -0.97 -17.30
C LEU A 177 30.01 -1.38 -15.83
N VAL A 178 31.10 -1.17 -15.10
CA VAL A 178 31.22 -1.52 -13.68
C VAL A 178 31.53 -0.27 -12.84
N PRO A 179 30.86 -0.07 -11.69
CA PRO A 179 31.20 1.01 -10.77
C PRO A 179 32.63 0.93 -10.27
N ILE A 180 33.37 2.04 -10.38
CA ILE A 180 34.66 2.24 -9.71
C ILE A 180 34.53 3.12 -8.45
N THR A 181 33.43 3.87 -8.32
CA THR A 181 33.12 4.57 -7.08
C THR A 181 32.92 3.60 -5.93
N GLU A 182 33.44 3.94 -4.75
CA GLU A 182 33.30 3.10 -3.55
C GLU A 182 31.84 2.84 -3.21
N SER A 183 31.51 1.56 -2.96
CA SER A 183 30.13 1.15 -2.71
C SER A 183 29.50 1.84 -1.51
N ALA A 184 30.29 2.21 -0.49
CA ALA A 184 29.84 2.94 0.68
C ALA A 184 29.13 4.27 0.34
N VAL A 185 29.45 4.89 -0.80
CA VAL A 185 28.87 6.16 -1.25
C VAL A 185 27.39 6.01 -1.64
N TYR A 186 27.01 4.85 -2.17
CA TYR A 186 25.67 4.59 -2.72
C TYR A 186 24.99 3.35 -2.13
N TYR A 187 25.59 2.73 -1.12
CA TYR A 187 25.12 1.47 -0.53
C TYR A 187 23.68 1.58 -0.02
N ASP A 188 23.38 2.65 0.72
CA ASP A 188 22.05 2.90 1.28
C ASP A 188 20.98 3.16 0.22
N ASP A 189 21.38 3.41 -1.02
CA ASP A 189 20.49 3.72 -2.14
C ASP A 189 20.24 2.52 -3.04
N LEU A 190 20.98 1.42 -2.88
CA LEU A 190 20.91 0.23 -3.75
C LEU A 190 19.48 -0.29 -3.95
N HIS A 191 18.66 -0.26 -2.90
CA HIS A 191 17.31 -0.78 -2.92
C HIS A 191 16.22 0.29 -3.10
N LYS A 192 16.61 1.56 -3.28
CA LYS A 192 15.68 2.65 -3.51
C LYS A 192 15.40 2.80 -5.00
N PRO A 193 14.17 3.21 -5.40
CA PRO A 193 13.88 3.57 -6.79
C PRO A 193 14.68 4.81 -7.19
N VAL A 194 15.16 4.82 -8.44
CA VAL A 194 15.97 5.92 -8.97
C VAL A 194 15.55 6.33 -10.37
N HIS A 195 15.60 7.64 -10.62
CA HIS A 195 15.74 8.18 -11.97
C HIS A 195 17.22 8.25 -12.30
N TYR A 196 17.62 7.85 -13.51
CA TYR A 196 19.03 7.83 -13.87
C TYR A 196 19.25 8.17 -15.35
N PHE A 197 20.46 8.62 -15.66
CA PHE A 197 20.94 8.77 -17.03
C PHE A 197 22.44 8.50 -17.08
N LEU A 198 22.92 8.09 -18.25
CA LEU A 198 24.33 7.79 -18.51
C LEU A 198 24.93 8.88 -19.39
N MET A 199 26.12 9.35 -19.03
CA MET A 199 26.93 10.24 -19.86
C MET A 199 28.35 9.68 -19.93
N GLY A 200 28.67 9.00 -21.03
CA GLY A 200 29.94 8.27 -21.15
C GLY A 200 30.09 7.24 -20.02
N ASN A 201 31.17 7.37 -19.25
CA ASN A 201 31.49 6.48 -18.13
C ASN A 201 30.96 7.00 -16.78
N GLN A 202 29.92 7.82 -16.80
CA GLN A 202 29.32 8.42 -15.61
C GLN A 202 27.83 8.07 -15.53
N LEU A 203 27.43 7.47 -14.41
CA LEU A 203 26.04 7.25 -14.05
C LEU A 203 25.58 8.33 -13.09
N TYR A 204 24.64 9.13 -13.53
CA TYR A 204 23.94 10.09 -12.68
C TYR A 204 22.62 9.50 -12.24
N TYR A 205 22.31 9.56 -10.95
CA TYR A 205 21.04 9.07 -10.41
C TYR A 205 20.45 9.98 -9.35
N LYS A 206 19.12 9.94 -9.23
CA LYS A 206 18.33 10.70 -8.26
C LYS A 206 17.31 9.78 -7.60
N ILE A 207 17.22 9.85 -6.27
CA ILE A 207 16.23 9.08 -5.49
C ILE A 207 14.88 9.77 -5.52
N LYS A 208 14.84 11.10 -5.47
CA LYS A 208 13.62 11.92 -5.62
C LYS A 208 13.79 12.86 -6.81
N ALA A 209 12.71 13.21 -7.48
CA ALA A 209 12.77 13.99 -8.73
C ALA A 209 13.41 15.38 -8.52
N ASP A 210 13.18 15.97 -7.36
CA ASP A 210 13.65 17.27 -6.89
C ASP A 210 15.05 17.22 -6.25
N ALA A 211 15.63 16.04 -6.02
CA ALA A 211 16.95 15.92 -5.43
C ALA A 211 18.07 16.22 -6.44
N ASP A 212 19.24 16.64 -5.92
CA ASP A 212 20.45 16.75 -6.70
C ASP A 212 20.92 15.38 -7.20
N PRO A 213 21.44 15.28 -8.44
CA PRO A 213 21.93 14.02 -8.97
C PRO A 213 23.22 13.61 -8.26
N LYS A 214 23.26 12.35 -7.82
CA LYS A 214 24.46 11.69 -7.33
C LYS A 214 25.19 11.04 -8.51
N LEU A 215 26.52 10.99 -8.43
CA LEU A 215 27.39 10.44 -9.47
C LEU A 215 27.98 9.11 -9.02
N ILE A 216 27.98 8.13 -9.92
CA ILE A 216 28.77 6.90 -9.85
C ILE A 216 29.64 6.85 -11.10
N GLU A 217 30.96 6.83 -10.91
CA GLU A 217 31.93 6.64 -11.98
C GLU A 217 32.01 5.16 -12.37
N LEU A 218 32.16 4.92 -13.66
CA LEU A 218 32.13 3.60 -14.29
C LEU A 218 33.41 3.33 -15.10
N VAL A 219 33.69 2.04 -15.36
CA VAL A 219 34.73 1.57 -16.30
C VAL A 219 34.20 0.44 -17.17
#